data_AF-A0A291Q1F8-F1
#
_entry.id   AF-A0A291Q1F8-F1
#
_cell.length_a   1.000
_cell.length_b   1.000
_cell.length_c   1.000
_cell.angle_alpha   90.00
_cell.angle_beta   90.00
_cell.angle_gamma   90.00
#
_symmetry.space_group_name_H-M   'P 1'
#
loop_
_entity.id
_entity.type
_entity.pdbx_description
1 polymer ?
#
loop_
_entity_poly.entity_id
_entity_poly.type
_entity_poly.pdbx_seq_one_letter_code
_entity_poly.pdbx_strand_id
1 'polypeptide(L)'
;MSPHAARKRRVRRSLAVGVPLAVATAMAVTGTAMGSQQSADHQHGAHKKARVTHTATLGDIPLGTFSNSLLPGTVDNDRGVDLGGIGSDLYPAGRKGEFWTVTDRGPNGQIKVDGKKRRTFPVPGFDPAIVKIRVSGETVKVLSAVPITTSSGKPVTGLPNQKGRDEAPYTYDARKPLSYDPNGLDTEGLVRAADGSFWLVDEYGPSLIHVSARGKVLKRYVPEGLDLRGADYPVVEALPGILSHRKTNRGFEGLTQLPGGDLVMAVQSPLSLPDEDAGEASRTTRLLRFSPKKQAVTAEYAYRFDPVDVVDPGEDDTSELKISSVVAVGRDRLLVQERTDKAARLQSVTLDRRSNILGGKWDSDTTKPSLEQLDDPAASGVPVLRKRLVVDLGKVDGVPGKIEGVAKVDERTLALINDNDFGMTDGPEAFDKNGRLVDSDVETTVTYVKLPRKF
;
A
#
# COMPACT_ATOMS: atom_id res chain seq x y z
N MET A 1 -5.53 27.09 -67.53
CA MET A 1 -5.08 26.29 -68.68
C MET A 1 -3.59 26.02 -68.53
N SER A 2 -3.21 24.77 -68.26
CA SER A 2 -1.88 24.20 -68.48
C SER A 2 -2.01 22.68 -68.39
N PRO A 3 -1.47 21.88 -69.34
CA PRO A 3 -1.78 20.45 -69.43
C PRO A 3 -0.61 19.53 -69.03
N HIS A 4 -0.99 18.28 -68.73
CA HIS A 4 -0.24 17.02 -68.92
C HIS A 4 0.92 16.69 -67.97
N ALA A 5 0.79 15.55 -67.25
CA ALA A 5 1.30 14.27 -67.77
C ALA A 5 0.94 13.10 -66.83
N ALA A 6 0.47 12.00 -67.45
CA ALA A 6 0.17 10.72 -66.80
C ALA A 6 1.45 9.87 -66.62
N ARG A 7 1.50 9.01 -65.60
CA ARG A 7 2.42 7.86 -65.61
C ARG A 7 1.81 6.59 -65.04
N LYS A 8 2.09 5.52 -65.78
CA LYS A 8 1.51 4.17 -65.75
C LYS A 8 2.04 3.31 -64.61
N ARG A 9 1.18 2.38 -64.20
CA ARG A 9 1.39 1.22 -63.32
C ARG A 9 2.13 0.10 -64.09
N ARG A 10 3.08 -0.59 -63.46
CA ARG A 10 3.44 -2.00 -63.75
C ARG A 10 4.18 -2.65 -62.56
N VAL A 11 3.86 -3.91 -62.34
CA VAL A 11 4.35 -4.83 -61.29
C VAL A 11 5.15 -5.95 -61.99
N ARG A 12 6.23 -6.47 -61.38
CA ARG A 12 6.49 -7.91 -61.12
C ARG A 12 7.93 -8.26 -60.69
N ARG A 13 7.98 -9.05 -59.60
CA ARG A 13 8.75 -10.28 -59.29
C ARG A 13 10.29 -10.28 -59.12
N SER A 14 10.67 -10.55 -57.86
CA SER A 14 11.44 -11.68 -57.31
C SER A 14 12.68 -12.24 -58.05
N LEU A 15 13.81 -12.31 -57.33
CA LEU A 15 14.88 -13.30 -57.50
C LEU A 15 15.46 -13.69 -56.14
N ALA A 16 15.74 -14.98 -55.99
CA ALA A 16 16.35 -15.65 -54.84
C ALA A 16 17.71 -16.24 -55.25
N VAL A 17 18.67 -16.25 -54.31
CA VAL A 17 19.96 -16.98 -54.28
C VAL A 17 20.31 -17.08 -52.78
N GLY A 18 20.82 -18.12 -52.13
CA GLY A 18 21.43 -19.42 -52.44
C GLY A 18 22.23 -19.84 -51.18
N VAL A 19 22.18 -21.12 -50.79
CA VAL A 19 22.60 -21.74 -49.50
C VAL A 19 24.13 -21.99 -49.42
N PRO A 20 24.73 -22.41 -48.28
CA PRO A 20 24.91 -23.86 -48.03
C PRO A 20 24.78 -24.34 -46.56
N LEU A 21 24.65 -25.66 -46.47
CA LEU A 21 24.29 -26.56 -45.36
C LEU A 21 25.53 -27.25 -44.78
N ALA A 22 25.53 -27.62 -43.48
CA ALA A 22 26.40 -28.69 -42.97
C ALA A 22 25.79 -29.52 -41.81
N VAL A 23 25.32 -30.72 -42.16
CA VAL A 23 25.60 -32.04 -41.57
C VAL A 23 25.40 -32.28 -40.06
N ALA A 24 24.44 -33.15 -39.74
CA ALA A 24 24.46 -34.03 -38.57
C ALA A 24 23.91 -35.41 -38.93
N THR A 25 24.67 -36.43 -38.57
CA THR A 25 24.54 -37.85 -38.90
C THR A 25 23.42 -38.55 -38.13
N ALA A 26 22.72 -39.46 -38.80
CA ALA A 26 21.73 -40.35 -38.21
C ALA A 26 22.34 -41.74 -37.95
N MET A 27 22.01 -42.35 -36.80
CA MET A 27 22.03 -43.80 -36.64
C MET A 27 20.63 -44.25 -36.24
N ALA A 28 20.05 -45.15 -37.05
CA ALA A 28 18.80 -45.84 -36.77
C ALA A 28 19.11 -47.30 -36.38
N VAL A 29 18.47 -47.77 -35.32
CA VAL A 29 18.33 -49.21 -35.01
C VAL A 29 16.84 -49.49 -34.87
N THR A 30 16.37 -50.48 -35.62
CA THR A 30 14.97 -50.91 -35.74
C THR A 30 14.65 -52.15 -34.89
N GLY A 31 13.41 -52.20 -34.38
CA GLY A 31 12.70 -53.42 -33.92
C GLY A 31 12.64 -53.57 -32.39
N THR A 32 11.51 -53.85 -31.73
CA THR A 32 10.23 -54.47 -32.12
C THR A 32 9.10 -54.02 -31.18
N ALA A 33 7.85 -54.14 -31.63
CA ALA A 33 6.63 -53.75 -30.92
C ALA A 33 5.95 -54.93 -30.21
N MET A 34 5.46 -54.71 -28.99
CA MET A 34 4.28 -55.35 -28.35
C MET A 34 3.71 -54.34 -27.34
N GLY A 35 2.55 -53.71 -27.60
CA GLY A 35 1.25 -53.98 -26.93
C GLY A 35 1.26 -53.57 -25.44
N SER A 36 0.48 -52.64 -24.90
CA SER A 36 -0.96 -52.42 -25.10
C SER A 36 -1.46 -51.15 -24.38
N GLN A 37 -2.55 -50.60 -24.92
CA GLN A 37 -3.56 -49.71 -24.30
C GLN A 37 -3.24 -48.22 -24.09
N GLN A 38 -3.76 -47.45 -25.06
CA GLN A 38 -4.30 -46.11 -24.85
C GLN A 38 -5.28 -46.10 -23.67
N SER A 39 -4.97 -45.34 -22.63
CA SER A 39 -5.97 -44.59 -21.88
C SER A 39 -5.87 -43.14 -22.34
N ALA A 40 -6.84 -42.74 -23.17
CA ALA A 40 -7.10 -41.36 -23.48
C ALA A 40 -7.63 -40.67 -22.22
N ASP A 41 -6.71 -40.17 -21.38
CA ASP A 41 -7.09 -39.21 -20.35
C ASP A 41 -7.32 -37.87 -21.02
N HIS A 42 -8.61 -37.55 -21.16
CA HIS A 42 -9.12 -36.23 -21.40
C HIS A 42 -8.34 -35.21 -20.58
N GLN A 43 -7.60 -34.32 -21.26
CA GLN A 43 -7.09 -33.08 -20.69
C GLN A 43 -8.27 -32.22 -20.21
N HIS A 44 -8.75 -32.48 -18.99
CA HIS A 44 -9.62 -31.59 -18.28
C HIS A 44 -8.80 -30.40 -17.74
N GLY A 45 -8.75 -29.36 -18.56
CA GLY A 45 -8.59 -27.95 -18.17
C GLY A 45 -7.32 -27.61 -17.38
N ALA A 46 -6.28 -27.13 -18.09
CA ALA A 46 -5.20 -26.38 -17.46
C ALA A 46 -5.79 -25.27 -16.57
N HIS A 47 -5.68 -25.42 -15.25
CA HIS A 47 -6.09 -24.39 -14.31
C HIS A 47 -5.21 -23.15 -14.57
N LYS A 48 -5.79 -22.13 -15.23
CA LYS A 48 -5.07 -20.89 -15.56
C LYS A 48 -4.54 -20.27 -14.26
N LYS A 49 -3.22 -20.13 -14.13
CA LYS A 49 -2.58 -19.45 -12.99
C LYS A 49 -2.88 -17.94 -12.98
N ALA A 50 -2.69 -17.31 -11.82
CA ALA A 50 -2.67 -15.85 -11.74
C ALA A 50 -1.54 -15.31 -12.64
N ARG A 51 -1.76 -14.16 -13.29
CA ARG A 51 -0.75 -13.54 -14.14
C ARG A 51 -0.92 -12.04 -14.20
N VAL A 52 0.19 -11.32 -14.35
CA VAL A 52 0.17 -9.93 -14.80
C VAL A 52 -0.39 -9.87 -16.22
N THR A 53 -1.25 -8.88 -16.45
CA THR A 53 -1.87 -8.64 -17.76
C THR A 53 -1.44 -7.31 -18.35
N HIS A 54 -1.01 -6.38 -17.52
CA HIS A 54 -0.65 -5.04 -17.90
C HIS A 54 0.08 -4.36 -16.73
N THR A 55 1.10 -3.58 -17.03
CA THR A 55 1.78 -2.69 -16.08
C THR A 55 1.93 -1.33 -16.74
N ALA A 56 1.77 -0.28 -15.96
CA ALA A 56 1.97 1.10 -16.39
C ALA A 56 2.78 1.85 -15.35
N THR A 57 3.61 2.79 -15.80
CA THR A 57 4.56 3.50 -14.95
C THR A 57 4.20 4.98 -14.87
N LEU A 58 4.29 5.57 -13.68
CA LEU A 58 4.27 7.03 -13.52
C LEU A 58 5.57 7.58 -14.10
N GLY A 59 5.51 8.67 -14.86
CA GLY A 59 6.72 9.36 -15.27
C GLY A 59 7.15 10.39 -14.23
N ASP A 60 8.41 10.82 -14.32
CA ASP A 60 9.02 11.78 -13.41
C ASP A 60 8.23 13.09 -13.34
N ILE A 61 7.87 13.48 -12.12
CA ILE A 61 7.22 14.76 -11.83
C ILE A 61 7.99 15.36 -10.64
N PRO A 62 8.74 16.47 -10.82
CA PRO A 62 9.49 17.06 -9.73
C PRO A 62 8.60 17.40 -8.54
N LEU A 63 8.97 16.91 -7.35
CA LEU A 63 8.14 17.00 -6.13
C LEU A 63 7.81 18.47 -5.78
N GLY A 64 8.79 19.36 -5.92
CA GLY A 64 8.60 20.78 -5.66
C GLY A 64 7.65 21.44 -6.64
N THR A 65 7.67 21.02 -7.92
CA THR A 65 6.73 21.52 -8.93
C THR A 65 5.32 21.03 -8.63
N PHE A 66 5.16 19.75 -8.30
CA PHE A 66 3.87 19.18 -7.92
C PHE A 66 3.28 19.89 -6.69
N SER A 67 4.01 19.95 -5.58
CA SER A 67 3.53 20.51 -4.31
C SER A 67 3.17 21.99 -4.44
N ASN A 68 4.07 22.79 -5.04
CA ASN A 68 3.83 24.23 -5.21
C ASN A 68 2.72 24.56 -6.23
N SER A 69 2.34 23.62 -7.10
CA SER A 69 1.16 23.79 -7.96
C SER A 69 -0.16 23.68 -7.19
N LEU A 70 -0.15 22.95 -6.06
CA LEU A 70 -1.30 22.77 -5.18
C LEU A 70 -1.36 23.85 -4.11
N LEU A 71 -0.25 24.06 -3.40
CA LEU A 71 -0.09 25.06 -2.35
C LEU A 71 1.23 25.82 -2.58
N PRO A 72 1.20 27.01 -3.20
CA PRO A 72 2.43 27.74 -3.51
C PRO A 72 3.29 28.07 -2.30
N GLY A 73 4.57 27.73 -2.36
CA GLY A 73 5.57 28.05 -1.33
C GLY A 73 5.66 27.02 -0.20
N THR A 74 5.07 25.84 -0.34
CA THR A 74 5.24 24.76 0.66
C THR A 74 6.58 24.06 0.51
N VAL A 75 7.11 23.95 -0.71
CA VAL A 75 8.40 23.30 -0.98
C VAL A 75 9.41 24.29 -1.55
N ASP A 76 10.36 24.73 -0.72
CA ASP A 76 11.45 25.63 -1.14
C ASP A 76 12.56 24.90 -1.91
N ASN A 77 12.88 23.68 -1.48
CA ASN A 77 13.92 22.84 -2.08
C ASN A 77 13.50 21.37 -1.96
N ASP A 78 13.12 20.79 -3.08
CA ASP A 78 12.75 19.37 -3.19
C ASP A 78 13.94 18.43 -3.17
N ARG A 79 15.19 18.95 -3.18
CA ARG A 79 16.42 18.16 -3.24
C ARG A 79 16.50 17.24 -4.45
N GLY A 80 15.71 17.49 -5.49
CA GLY A 80 15.70 16.66 -6.70
C GLY A 80 14.88 15.41 -6.57
N VAL A 81 14.06 15.34 -5.55
CA VAL A 81 13.09 14.27 -5.37
C VAL A 81 11.95 14.45 -6.37
N ASP A 82 11.54 13.36 -7.00
CA ASP A 82 10.33 13.29 -7.81
C ASP A 82 9.12 12.86 -6.96
N LEU A 83 7.91 13.06 -7.49
CA LEU A 83 6.67 12.62 -6.87
C LEU A 83 6.67 11.10 -6.78
N GLY A 84 6.87 10.59 -5.57
CA GLY A 84 6.61 9.23 -5.17
C GLY A 84 5.56 9.17 -4.06
N GLY A 85 5.57 8.09 -3.28
CA GLY A 85 4.66 7.92 -2.15
C GLY A 85 3.21 7.71 -2.52
N ILE A 86 2.78 8.04 -3.75
CA ILE A 86 1.39 7.88 -4.19
C ILE A 86 0.93 6.41 -4.18
N GLY A 87 1.82 5.47 -3.87
CA GLY A 87 1.55 4.05 -3.78
C GLY A 87 0.98 3.59 -2.43
N SER A 88 0.87 4.48 -1.44
CA SER A 88 0.33 4.17 -0.10
C SER A 88 -1.03 3.48 -0.16
N ASP A 89 -1.93 3.89 -1.06
CA ASP A 89 -3.15 3.12 -1.36
C ASP A 89 -3.75 3.42 -2.75
N LEU A 90 -4.71 2.58 -3.18
CA LEU A 90 -5.36 2.64 -4.48
C LEU A 90 -6.87 2.35 -4.37
N TYR A 91 -7.69 3.35 -4.71
CA TYR A 91 -9.15 3.25 -4.68
C TYR A 91 -9.80 3.54 -6.04
N PRO A 92 -10.74 2.72 -6.55
CA PRO A 92 -11.41 2.97 -7.83
C PRO A 92 -12.11 4.33 -7.91
N ALA A 93 -11.86 5.10 -8.98
CA ALA A 93 -12.46 6.45 -9.16
C ALA A 93 -13.75 6.46 -10.02
N GLY A 94 -14.32 5.29 -10.30
CA GLY A 94 -15.61 5.11 -10.99
C GLY A 94 -15.54 5.03 -12.52
N ARG A 95 -14.43 5.45 -13.15
CA ARG A 95 -14.15 5.22 -14.57
C ARG A 95 -13.08 4.16 -14.73
N LYS A 96 -13.17 3.35 -15.79
CA LYS A 96 -12.20 2.28 -16.06
C LYS A 96 -10.79 2.87 -16.15
N GLY A 97 -9.86 2.30 -15.39
CA GLY A 97 -8.46 2.72 -15.36
C GLY A 97 -8.20 4.01 -14.58
N GLU A 98 -9.21 4.61 -13.94
CA GLU A 98 -9.01 5.74 -13.04
C GLU A 98 -9.06 5.31 -11.58
N PHE A 99 -8.12 5.82 -10.80
CA PHE A 99 -8.01 5.55 -9.37
C PHE A 99 -7.74 6.85 -8.61
N TRP A 100 -8.14 6.85 -7.36
CA TRP A 100 -7.63 7.74 -6.33
C TRP A 100 -6.47 7.04 -5.63
N THR A 101 -5.41 7.77 -5.39
CA THR A 101 -4.25 7.39 -4.61
C THR A 101 -3.96 8.48 -3.58
N VAL A 102 -3.04 8.24 -2.66
CA VAL A 102 -2.56 9.24 -1.70
C VAL A 102 -1.08 9.03 -1.48
N THR A 103 -0.36 10.11 -1.20
CA THR A 103 1.03 10.05 -0.76
C THR A 103 1.12 9.77 0.74
N ASP A 104 2.17 9.09 1.19
CA ASP A 104 2.55 9.05 2.61
C ASP A 104 3.04 10.43 3.15
N ARG A 105 3.71 10.44 4.31
CA ARG A 105 4.39 11.60 4.94
C ARG A 105 5.48 12.31 4.11
N GLY A 106 5.78 11.88 2.89
CA GLY A 106 6.82 12.44 2.06
C GLY A 106 8.17 11.75 2.18
N PRO A 107 9.17 12.25 1.44
CA PRO A 107 10.51 11.65 1.39
C PRO A 107 11.07 11.53 2.80
N ASN A 108 11.50 10.34 3.17
CA ASN A 108 12.10 10.08 4.48
C ASN A 108 13.08 8.91 4.40
N GLY A 109 14.02 8.85 5.35
CA GLY A 109 14.99 7.77 5.44
C GLY A 109 15.65 7.73 6.82
N GLN A 110 16.48 6.72 7.08
CA GLN A 110 17.18 6.55 8.34
C GLN A 110 18.69 6.72 8.16
N ILE A 111 19.28 7.63 8.96
CA ILE A 111 20.74 7.78 9.05
C ILE A 111 21.18 7.42 10.46
N LYS A 112 22.24 6.61 10.56
CA LYS A 112 22.86 6.26 11.84
C LYS A 112 23.88 7.33 12.24
N VAL A 113 23.61 8.06 13.32
CA VAL A 113 24.52 9.06 13.91
C VAL A 113 24.85 8.62 15.33
N ASP A 114 26.13 8.43 15.64
CA ASP A 114 26.62 7.99 16.94
C ASP A 114 25.92 6.71 17.45
N GLY A 115 25.72 5.74 16.55
CA GLY A 115 25.07 4.47 16.88
C GLY A 115 23.54 4.52 16.89
N LYS A 116 22.91 5.70 16.82
CA LYS A 116 21.45 5.87 16.89
C LYS A 116 20.86 6.17 15.52
N LYS A 117 19.77 5.48 15.17
CA LYS A 117 18.98 5.78 13.97
C LYS A 117 18.26 7.12 14.16
N ARG A 118 18.32 8.00 13.16
CA ARG A 118 17.59 9.27 13.07
C ARG A 118 16.77 9.26 11.80
N ARG A 119 15.46 9.53 11.92
CA ARG A 119 14.55 9.70 10.79
C ARG A 119 14.76 11.08 10.17
N THR A 120 15.05 11.12 8.88
CA THR A 120 15.23 12.35 8.11
C THR A 120 13.95 12.70 7.37
N PHE A 121 13.68 13.99 7.23
CA PHE A 121 12.64 14.57 6.40
C PHE A 121 13.33 15.57 5.47
N PRO A 122 13.82 15.11 4.30
CA PRO A 122 14.57 15.93 3.37
C PRO A 122 13.73 17.05 2.78
N VAL A 123 12.41 16.91 2.67
CA VAL A 123 11.53 17.97 2.17
C VAL A 123 10.49 18.27 3.25
N PRO A 124 10.86 18.97 4.35
CA PRO A 124 10.02 19.08 5.53
C PRO A 124 8.76 19.93 5.33
N GLY A 125 8.70 20.70 4.23
CA GLY A 125 7.52 21.45 3.82
C GLY A 125 6.57 20.66 2.91
N PHE A 126 6.89 19.41 2.56
CA PHE A 126 5.99 18.55 1.80
C PHE A 126 4.66 18.36 2.52
N ASP A 127 3.58 18.52 1.75
CA ASP A 127 2.20 18.34 2.18
C ASP A 127 1.58 17.13 1.47
N PRO A 128 1.19 16.05 2.21
CA PRO A 128 0.57 14.89 1.61
C PRO A 128 -0.69 15.25 0.81
N ALA A 129 -0.89 14.55 -0.30
CA ALA A 129 -1.93 14.89 -1.28
C ALA A 129 -2.70 13.66 -1.76
N ILE A 130 -4.00 13.85 -1.99
CA ILE A 130 -4.85 12.86 -2.65
C ILE A 130 -4.70 13.06 -4.17
N VAL A 131 -4.25 12.03 -4.87
CA VAL A 131 -3.92 12.11 -6.29
C VAL A 131 -4.92 11.28 -7.09
N LYS A 132 -5.49 11.86 -8.15
CA LYS A 132 -6.30 11.13 -9.12
C LYS A 132 -5.43 10.73 -10.29
N ILE A 133 -5.33 9.44 -10.56
CA ILE A 133 -4.53 8.92 -11.67
C ILE A 133 -5.40 8.23 -12.72
N ARG A 134 -4.86 8.09 -13.93
CA ARG A 134 -5.38 7.22 -14.98
C ARG A 134 -4.29 6.39 -15.62
N VAL A 135 -4.50 5.08 -15.68
CA VAL A 135 -3.70 4.17 -16.50
C VAL A 135 -4.08 4.33 -17.98
N SER A 136 -3.12 4.70 -18.82
CA SER A 136 -3.28 4.99 -20.25
C SER A 136 -2.18 4.32 -21.06
N GLY A 137 -2.44 3.12 -21.58
CA GLY A 137 -1.36 2.29 -22.14
C GLY A 137 -0.33 2.01 -21.03
N GLU A 138 0.95 2.06 -21.35
CA GLU A 138 2.05 1.79 -20.40
C GLU A 138 2.35 2.95 -19.46
N THR A 139 1.51 3.99 -19.42
CA THR A 139 1.74 5.20 -18.62
C THR A 139 0.65 5.41 -17.57
N VAL A 140 1.04 5.83 -16.37
CA VAL A 140 0.17 6.39 -15.35
C VAL A 140 0.19 7.91 -15.52
N LYS A 141 -0.99 8.52 -15.65
CA LYS A 141 -1.13 9.98 -15.77
C LYS A 141 -1.83 10.55 -14.55
N VAL A 142 -1.24 11.57 -13.93
CA VAL A 142 -1.94 12.40 -12.95
C VAL A 142 -3.00 13.23 -13.67
N LEU A 143 -4.26 13.07 -13.28
CA LEU A 143 -5.39 13.82 -13.82
C LEU A 143 -5.67 15.09 -13.01
N SER A 144 -5.52 15.00 -11.69
CA SER A 144 -5.75 16.07 -10.73
C SER A 144 -5.19 15.64 -9.37
N ALA A 145 -4.86 16.58 -8.50
CA ALA A 145 -4.56 16.30 -7.10
C ALA A 145 -5.29 17.27 -6.17
N VAL A 146 -5.44 16.88 -4.92
CA VAL A 146 -6.13 17.63 -3.87
C VAL A 146 -5.18 17.69 -2.66
N PRO A 147 -4.67 18.89 -2.29
CA PRO A 147 -3.78 19.02 -1.15
C PRO A 147 -4.56 18.83 0.15
N ILE A 148 -3.94 18.29 1.19
CA ILE A 148 -4.55 18.19 2.50
C ILE A 148 -4.27 19.47 3.29
N THR A 149 -5.32 20.11 3.80
CA THR A 149 -5.23 21.41 4.47
C THR A 149 -5.94 21.43 5.82
N THR A 150 -5.46 22.28 6.71
CA THR A 150 -6.05 22.52 8.03
C THR A 150 -7.37 23.28 7.96
N SER A 151 -7.98 23.53 9.12
CA SER A 151 -9.21 24.33 9.24
C SER A 151 -9.04 25.76 8.72
N SER A 152 -7.86 26.35 8.89
CA SER A 152 -7.50 27.68 8.41
C SER A 152 -6.95 27.70 6.98
N GLY A 153 -6.85 26.55 6.31
CA GLY A 153 -6.36 26.44 4.93
C GLY A 153 -4.83 26.39 4.81
N LYS A 154 -4.11 26.16 5.91
CA LYS A 154 -2.66 25.91 5.89
C LYS A 154 -2.37 24.49 5.40
N PRO A 155 -1.18 24.22 4.82
CA PRO A 155 -0.77 22.84 4.51
C PRO A 155 -0.77 21.98 5.77
N VAL A 156 -1.17 20.72 5.62
CA VAL A 156 -0.85 19.66 6.56
C VAL A 156 0.45 19.04 6.08
N THR A 157 1.51 19.09 6.88
CA THR A 157 2.82 18.52 6.50
C THR A 157 2.86 17.01 6.76
N GLY A 158 3.91 16.33 6.28
CA GLY A 158 4.20 14.95 6.67
C GLY A 158 4.96 14.78 7.99
N LEU A 159 5.29 15.87 8.67
CA LEU A 159 6.12 15.81 9.88
C LEU A 159 5.40 15.07 11.02
N PRO A 160 6.14 14.34 11.87
CA PRO A 160 5.61 13.72 13.08
C PRO A 160 4.90 14.74 13.98
N ASN A 161 3.78 14.33 14.59
CA ASN A 161 2.90 15.27 15.28
C ASN A 161 3.02 15.27 16.81
N GLN A 162 3.63 14.24 17.43
CA GLN A 162 3.78 14.21 18.88
C GLN A 162 5.14 13.68 19.35
N LYS A 163 5.87 14.54 20.07
CA LYS A 163 7.15 14.20 20.71
C LYS A 163 6.97 13.07 21.73
N GLY A 164 7.84 12.06 21.63
CA GLY A 164 7.85 10.91 22.53
C GLY A 164 6.82 9.84 22.19
N ARG A 165 5.99 10.05 21.16
CA ARG A 165 5.09 9.03 20.60
C ARG A 165 5.42 8.67 19.16
N ASP A 166 5.95 9.63 18.40
CA ASP A 166 6.45 9.43 17.04
C ASP A 166 7.97 9.67 16.98
N GLU A 167 8.58 9.28 15.85
CA GLU A 167 10.01 9.48 15.60
C GLU A 167 10.37 10.98 15.64
N ALA A 168 11.57 11.28 16.16
CA ALA A 168 12.09 12.65 16.11
C ALA A 168 12.51 13.00 14.67
N PRO A 169 11.96 14.07 14.06
CA PRO A 169 12.30 14.44 12.70
C PRO A 169 13.63 15.20 12.64
N TYR A 170 14.45 14.91 11.63
CA TYR A 170 15.71 15.61 11.36
C TYR A 170 15.79 16.10 9.91
N THR A 171 16.69 17.04 9.65
CA THR A 171 17.07 17.44 8.28
C THR A 171 17.62 16.25 7.47
N TYR A 172 17.66 16.38 6.15
CA TYR A 172 18.14 15.35 5.22
C TYR A 172 19.48 14.68 5.59
N ASP A 173 20.40 15.42 6.23
CA ASP A 173 21.73 14.97 6.66
C ASP A 173 21.75 14.43 8.11
N ALA A 174 20.59 14.33 8.74
CA ALA A 174 20.37 13.96 10.14
C ALA A 174 21.10 14.83 11.18
N ARG A 175 21.61 16.03 10.80
CA ARG A 175 22.40 16.87 11.71
C ARG A 175 21.55 17.76 12.59
N LYS A 176 20.47 18.34 12.06
CA LYS A 176 19.63 19.30 12.77
C LYS A 176 18.25 18.70 13.05
N PRO A 177 17.76 18.70 14.30
CA PRO A 177 16.38 18.33 14.58
C PRO A 177 15.41 19.35 13.98
N LEU A 178 14.28 18.85 13.49
CA LEU A 178 13.15 19.64 13.03
C LEU A 178 12.09 19.72 14.14
N SER A 179 11.17 20.67 14.00
CA SER A 179 10.01 20.75 14.88
C SER A 179 9.00 19.67 14.51
N TYR A 180 8.29 19.17 15.52
CA TYR A 180 7.06 18.41 15.30
C TYR A 180 5.97 19.35 14.80
N ASP A 181 5.05 18.83 13.99
CA ASP A 181 3.86 19.57 13.52
C ASP A 181 2.61 18.86 14.02
N PRO A 182 1.87 19.41 15.01
CA PRO A 182 0.63 18.81 15.49
C PRO A 182 -0.43 18.56 14.40
N ASN A 183 -0.33 19.24 13.25
CA ASN A 183 -1.21 19.02 12.12
C ASN A 183 -0.78 17.83 11.26
N GLY A 184 0.47 17.42 11.34
CA GLY A 184 1.11 16.53 10.41
C GLY A 184 0.51 15.13 10.37
N LEU A 185 0.51 14.56 9.18
CA LEU A 185 -0.08 13.26 8.88
C LEU A 185 0.89 12.42 8.05
N ASP A 186 0.92 11.14 8.35
CA ASP A 186 1.46 10.10 7.50
C ASP A 186 0.31 9.30 6.90
N THR A 187 -0.20 9.76 5.75
CA THR A 187 -1.45 9.25 5.20
C THR A 187 -1.26 7.97 4.40
N GLU A 188 -2.06 6.95 4.72
CA GLU A 188 -1.94 5.63 4.10
C GLU A 188 -3.21 5.23 3.33
N GLY A 189 -4.01 4.32 3.85
CA GLY A 189 -5.26 3.87 3.24
C GLY A 189 -6.24 5.00 2.95
N LEU A 190 -6.93 4.94 1.80
CA LEU A 190 -7.90 5.96 1.39
C LEU A 190 -9.19 5.37 0.81
N VAL A 191 -10.30 6.04 1.06
CA VAL A 191 -11.56 5.79 0.35
C VAL A 191 -12.28 7.08 0.03
N ARG A 192 -13.11 7.04 -1.01
CA ARG A 192 -13.99 8.16 -1.38
C ARG A 192 -15.44 7.87 -1.01
N ALA A 193 -16.00 8.73 -0.17
CA ALA A 193 -17.39 8.67 0.25
C ALA A 193 -18.36 9.13 -0.85
N ALA A 194 -19.65 8.80 -0.68
CA ALA A 194 -20.70 9.10 -1.66
C ALA A 194 -20.95 10.61 -1.85
N ASP A 195 -20.71 11.42 -0.83
CA ASP A 195 -20.79 12.89 -0.90
C ASP A 195 -19.56 13.54 -1.55
N GLY A 196 -18.59 12.72 -1.99
CA GLY A 196 -17.35 13.16 -2.62
C GLY A 196 -16.24 13.53 -1.64
N SER A 197 -16.49 13.50 -0.33
CA SER A 197 -15.45 13.58 0.70
C SER A 197 -14.57 12.32 0.71
N PHE A 198 -13.45 12.39 1.40
CA PHE A 198 -12.47 11.30 1.53
C PHE A 198 -12.32 10.90 2.98
N TRP A 199 -12.07 9.61 3.20
CA TRP A 199 -11.54 9.12 4.46
C TRP A 199 -10.14 8.61 4.21
N LEU A 200 -9.22 8.96 5.10
CA LEU A 200 -7.83 8.51 5.10
C LEU A 200 -7.52 7.88 6.44
N VAL A 201 -6.59 6.94 6.50
CA VAL A 201 -5.94 6.56 7.76
C VAL A 201 -4.55 7.17 7.84
N ASP A 202 -4.03 7.25 9.05
CA ASP A 202 -2.72 7.81 9.33
C ASP A 202 -1.95 6.97 10.37
N GLU A 203 -0.66 6.77 10.12
CA GLU A 203 0.18 5.96 11.00
C GLU A 203 0.45 6.64 12.35
N TYR A 204 0.52 7.97 12.36
CA TYR A 204 0.75 8.71 13.60
C TYR A 204 -0.49 8.60 14.52
N GLY A 205 -0.26 8.20 15.76
CA GLY A 205 -1.32 8.24 16.76
C GLY A 205 -2.27 7.04 16.91
N PRO A 206 -2.26 5.94 16.12
CA PRO A 206 -2.77 5.89 14.74
C PRO A 206 -4.17 6.50 14.62
N SER A 207 -4.56 7.01 13.44
CA SER A 207 -5.80 7.81 13.35
C SER A 207 -6.61 7.65 12.07
N LEU A 208 -7.90 8.02 12.13
CA LEU A 208 -8.82 8.07 11.00
C LEU A 208 -9.18 9.53 10.70
N ILE A 209 -8.98 9.97 9.45
CA ILE A 209 -9.16 11.35 9.02
C ILE A 209 -10.35 11.45 8.07
N HIS A 210 -11.28 12.37 8.36
CA HIS A 210 -12.32 12.76 7.42
C HIS A 210 -11.90 14.05 6.71
N VAL A 211 -11.78 14.00 5.40
CA VAL A 211 -11.30 15.10 4.56
C VAL A 211 -12.38 15.51 3.58
N SER A 212 -12.63 16.81 3.42
CA SER A 212 -13.61 17.30 2.45
C SER A 212 -13.20 16.96 1.00
N ALA A 213 -14.13 17.08 0.06
CA ALA A 213 -13.85 16.90 -1.37
C ALA A 213 -12.75 17.84 -1.92
N ARG A 214 -12.40 18.91 -1.19
CA ARG A 214 -11.36 19.89 -1.53
C ARG A 214 -10.13 19.79 -0.61
N GLY A 215 -9.99 18.73 0.18
CA GLY A 215 -8.76 18.49 0.94
C GLY A 215 -8.71 19.10 2.34
N LYS A 216 -9.68 19.92 2.73
CA LYS A 216 -9.79 20.41 4.11
C LYS A 216 -10.08 19.27 5.08
N VAL A 217 -9.24 19.10 6.11
CA VAL A 217 -9.49 18.18 7.22
C VAL A 217 -10.74 18.65 7.98
N LEU A 218 -11.75 17.78 8.03
CA LEU A 218 -13.01 18.03 8.74
C LEU A 218 -12.94 17.52 10.18
N LYS A 219 -12.28 16.38 10.38
CA LYS A 219 -12.12 15.76 11.68
C LYS A 219 -11.04 14.68 11.66
N ARG A 220 -10.31 14.53 12.75
CA ARG A 220 -9.36 13.44 13.03
C ARG A 220 -9.85 12.64 14.24
N TYR A 221 -10.00 11.34 14.09
CA TYR A 221 -10.37 10.42 15.17
C TYR A 221 -9.12 9.69 15.65
N VAL A 222 -8.86 9.74 16.95
CA VAL A 222 -7.65 9.18 17.58
C VAL A 222 -8.04 8.24 18.74
N PRO A 223 -7.10 7.43 19.25
CA PRO A 223 -7.31 6.64 20.46
C PRO A 223 -7.63 7.50 21.66
N GLU A 224 -8.49 6.98 22.53
CA GLU A 224 -8.73 7.53 23.85
C GLU A 224 -7.43 7.66 24.64
N GLY A 225 -7.18 8.85 25.20
CA GLY A 225 -5.95 9.16 25.94
C GLY A 225 -4.73 9.54 25.10
N LEU A 226 -4.86 9.72 23.77
CA LEU A 226 -3.75 10.20 22.95
C LEU A 226 -3.36 11.64 23.33
N ASP A 227 -4.35 12.49 23.65
CA ASP A 227 -4.18 13.91 24.03
C ASP A 227 -3.37 14.71 23.00
N LEU A 228 -3.73 14.58 21.72
CA LEU A 228 -3.12 15.36 20.64
C LEU A 228 -3.58 16.82 20.71
N ARG A 229 -2.65 17.72 21.04
CA ARG A 229 -2.91 19.16 21.22
C ARG A 229 -2.27 20.01 20.13
N GLY A 230 -2.89 21.14 19.81
CA GLY A 230 -2.33 22.14 18.90
C GLY A 230 -2.65 21.93 17.42
N ALA A 231 -3.39 20.87 17.07
CA ALA A 231 -3.91 20.68 15.72
C ALA A 231 -4.94 21.76 15.37
N ASP A 232 -4.84 22.32 14.17
CA ASP A 232 -5.76 23.28 13.56
C ASP A 232 -6.89 22.54 12.82
N TYR A 233 -7.46 21.51 13.45
CA TYR A 233 -8.66 20.82 13.03
C TYR A 233 -9.28 20.06 14.20
N PRO A 234 -10.59 19.73 14.14
CA PRO A 234 -11.23 18.98 15.22
C PRO A 234 -10.59 17.61 15.41
N VAL A 235 -10.07 17.36 16.62
CA VAL A 235 -9.58 16.04 17.06
C VAL A 235 -10.61 15.44 18.02
N VAL A 236 -10.96 14.18 17.81
CA VAL A 236 -11.94 13.45 18.64
C VAL A 236 -11.33 12.13 19.07
N GLU A 237 -11.26 11.91 20.38
CA GLU A 237 -10.88 10.63 20.97
C GLU A 237 -12.08 9.67 20.89
N ALA A 238 -12.09 8.77 19.91
CA ALA A 238 -13.21 7.84 19.67
C ALA A 238 -12.76 6.46 19.15
N LEU A 239 -11.46 6.21 19.14
CA LEU A 239 -10.89 4.90 18.86
C LEU A 239 -10.49 4.22 20.20
N PRO A 240 -10.51 2.89 20.29
CA PRO A 240 -10.11 2.17 21.50
C PRO A 240 -8.74 2.61 22.01
N GLY A 241 -8.66 2.97 23.30
CA GLY A 241 -7.42 3.45 23.92
C GLY A 241 -6.24 2.47 23.83
N ILE A 242 -6.52 1.16 23.73
CA ILE A 242 -5.52 0.10 23.53
C ILE A 242 -4.61 0.34 22.31
N LEU A 243 -5.10 1.04 21.29
CA LEU A 243 -4.33 1.39 20.09
C LEU A 243 -3.16 2.36 20.38
N SER A 244 -3.12 2.98 21.57
CA SER A 244 -1.95 3.74 22.04
C SER A 244 -0.69 2.89 22.16
N HIS A 245 -0.83 1.55 22.20
CA HIS A 245 0.27 0.59 22.15
C HIS A 245 0.72 0.22 20.73
N ARG A 246 0.29 0.95 19.68
CA ARG A 246 0.87 0.73 18.35
C ARG A 246 2.40 0.82 18.43
N LYS A 247 3.09 0.02 17.64
CA LYS A 247 4.52 0.23 17.41
C LYS A 247 4.73 1.55 16.67
N THR A 248 5.83 2.24 16.99
CA THR A 248 6.21 3.49 16.29
C THR A 248 6.37 3.19 14.80
N ASN A 249 5.82 4.04 13.92
CA ASN A 249 5.85 3.84 12.46
C ASN A 249 5.13 2.54 12.01
N ARG A 250 4.10 2.13 12.75
CA ARG A 250 3.29 0.91 12.50
C ARG A 250 1.83 1.15 12.88
N GLY A 251 1.25 2.25 12.39
CA GLY A 251 -0.09 2.70 12.78
C GLY A 251 -1.21 2.07 11.96
N PHE A 252 -2.21 2.86 11.57
CA PHE A 252 -3.21 2.39 10.60
C PHE A 252 -2.69 2.56 9.19
N GLU A 253 -2.84 1.50 8.40
CA GLU A 253 -2.27 1.43 7.07
C GLU A 253 -3.36 1.11 6.04
N GLY A 254 -4.14 0.05 6.28
CA GLY A 254 -5.23 -0.33 5.38
C GLY A 254 -6.54 0.36 5.70
N LEU A 255 -7.25 0.86 4.68
CA LEU A 255 -8.61 1.38 4.79
C LEU A 255 -9.52 0.87 3.68
N THR A 256 -10.75 0.50 4.02
CA THR A 256 -11.78 0.22 3.01
C THR A 256 -13.17 0.62 3.45
N GLN A 257 -14.06 0.82 2.49
CA GLN A 257 -15.47 1.13 2.74
C GLN A 257 -16.33 -0.07 2.37
N LEU A 258 -17.08 -0.57 3.36
CA LEU A 258 -18.06 -1.63 3.14
C LEU A 258 -19.30 -1.10 2.42
N PRO A 259 -20.04 -1.95 1.70
CA PRO A 259 -21.39 -1.63 1.26
C PRO A 259 -22.26 -1.18 2.45
N GLY A 260 -22.73 0.07 2.41
CA GLY A 260 -23.48 0.70 3.50
C GLY A 260 -22.74 1.87 4.18
N GLY A 261 -21.46 2.07 3.87
CA GLY A 261 -20.70 3.27 4.24
C GLY A 261 -19.87 3.16 5.51
N ASP A 262 -19.97 2.06 6.26
CA ASP A 262 -19.04 1.77 7.35
C ASP A 262 -17.63 1.52 6.79
N LEU A 263 -16.63 1.90 7.57
CA LEU A 263 -15.23 1.78 7.23
C LEU A 263 -14.62 0.59 7.96
N VAL A 264 -13.61 -0.04 7.38
CA VAL A 264 -12.74 -0.99 8.06
C VAL A 264 -11.30 -0.52 7.94
N MET A 265 -10.64 -0.37 9.09
CA MET A 265 -9.25 0.04 9.22
C MET A 265 -8.42 -1.14 9.69
N ALA A 266 -7.18 -1.25 9.24
CA ALA A 266 -6.22 -2.26 9.68
C ALA A 266 -5.05 -1.60 10.41
N VAL A 267 -4.73 -2.09 11.62
CA VAL A 267 -3.44 -1.79 12.24
C VAL A 267 -2.36 -2.56 11.50
N GLN A 268 -1.31 -1.88 11.05
CA GLN A 268 -0.29 -2.43 10.17
C GLN A 268 0.37 -3.68 10.78
N SER A 269 0.75 -3.61 12.06
CA SER A 269 1.43 -4.68 12.80
C SER A 269 0.81 -4.89 14.18
N PRO A 270 1.13 -6.00 14.89
CA PRO A 270 0.70 -6.21 16.27
C PRO A 270 1.07 -5.04 17.19
N LEU A 271 0.29 -4.85 18.25
CA LEU A 271 0.58 -3.84 19.27
C LEU A 271 1.80 -4.26 20.11
N SER A 272 2.58 -3.30 20.59
CA SER A 272 3.63 -3.52 21.58
C SER A 272 3.02 -3.60 22.99
N LEU A 273 2.32 -4.70 23.27
CA LEU A 273 1.61 -4.92 24.52
C LEU A 273 1.88 -6.33 25.10
N PRO A 274 2.44 -6.46 26.32
CA PRO A 274 2.79 -5.39 27.26
C PRO A 274 4.02 -4.56 26.88
N ASP A 275 4.82 -5.03 25.92
CA ASP A 275 6.10 -4.43 25.53
C ASP A 275 6.42 -4.68 24.05
N GLU A 276 7.57 -4.17 23.59
CA GLU A 276 8.05 -4.31 22.22
C GLU A 276 8.26 -5.78 21.86
N ASP A 277 8.95 -6.56 22.69
CA ASP A 277 9.23 -7.99 22.47
C ASP A 277 7.94 -8.80 22.21
N ALA A 278 6.88 -8.57 22.99
CA ALA A 278 5.59 -9.22 22.76
C ALA A 278 4.97 -8.84 21.41
N GLY A 279 5.12 -7.58 20.97
CA GLY A 279 4.66 -7.12 19.66
C GLY A 279 5.46 -7.75 18.52
N GLU A 280 6.79 -7.75 18.60
CA GLU A 280 7.70 -8.28 17.58
C GLU A 280 7.53 -9.79 17.35
N ALA A 281 7.26 -10.54 18.43
CA ALA A 281 7.01 -11.97 18.36
C ALA A 281 5.58 -12.34 17.93
N SER A 282 4.64 -11.39 17.99
CA SER A 282 3.23 -11.64 17.74
C SER A 282 2.92 -11.80 16.25
N ARG A 283 1.92 -12.62 15.94
CA ARG A 283 1.28 -12.68 14.62
C ARG A 283 -0.15 -12.17 14.62
N THR A 284 -0.59 -11.54 15.70
CA THR A 284 -1.99 -11.12 15.86
C THR A 284 -2.08 -9.60 15.86
N THR A 285 -2.73 -9.06 14.83
CA THR A 285 -3.09 -7.64 14.70
C THR A 285 -4.62 -7.46 14.73
N ARG A 286 -5.08 -6.23 14.55
CA ARG A 286 -6.48 -5.82 14.76
C ARG A 286 -7.05 -5.17 13.50
N LEU A 287 -8.27 -5.56 13.13
CA LEU A 287 -9.11 -4.84 12.17
C LEU A 287 -10.26 -4.16 12.93
N LEU A 288 -10.56 -2.91 12.62
CA LEU A 288 -11.60 -2.15 13.31
C LEU A 288 -12.66 -1.68 12.32
N ARG A 289 -13.94 -1.89 12.65
CA ARG A 289 -15.07 -1.36 11.91
C ARG A 289 -15.54 -0.04 12.52
N PHE A 290 -15.39 1.05 11.80
CA PHE A 290 -15.87 2.37 12.20
C PHE A 290 -17.17 2.72 11.47
N SER A 291 -18.14 3.32 12.17
CA SER A 291 -19.36 3.81 11.56
C SER A 291 -19.33 5.34 11.49
N PRO A 292 -19.16 5.95 10.30
CA PRO A 292 -19.22 7.40 10.13
C PRO A 292 -20.50 8.04 10.67
N LYS A 293 -21.63 7.31 10.60
CA LYS A 293 -22.92 7.77 11.13
C LYS A 293 -22.92 7.87 12.66
N LYS A 294 -22.29 6.91 13.35
CA LYS A 294 -22.20 6.91 14.82
C LYS A 294 -20.98 7.65 15.34
N GLN A 295 -20.02 7.93 14.47
CA GLN A 295 -18.71 8.49 14.82
C GLN A 295 -17.98 7.65 15.88
N ALA A 296 -18.07 6.33 15.75
CA ALA A 296 -17.52 5.39 16.73
C ALA A 296 -17.11 4.07 16.08
N VAL A 297 -16.15 3.39 16.69
CA VAL A 297 -15.86 1.98 16.42
C VAL A 297 -17.05 1.12 16.87
N THR A 298 -17.43 0.17 16.03
CA THR A 298 -18.63 -0.67 16.21
C THR A 298 -18.32 -2.16 16.24
N ALA A 299 -17.13 -2.54 15.77
CA ALA A 299 -16.57 -3.86 15.97
C ALA A 299 -15.04 -3.81 15.86
N GLU A 300 -14.40 -4.78 16.47
CA GLU A 300 -12.97 -5.04 16.37
C GLU A 300 -12.77 -6.54 16.15
N TYR A 301 -11.78 -6.93 15.36
CA TYR A 301 -11.54 -8.31 15.00
C TYR A 301 -10.06 -8.65 15.14
N ALA A 302 -9.75 -9.76 15.82
CA ALA A 302 -8.41 -10.33 15.83
C ALA A 302 -8.10 -10.94 14.44
N TYR A 303 -7.08 -10.39 13.79
CA TYR A 303 -6.54 -10.90 12.54
C TYR A 303 -5.18 -11.53 12.81
N ARG A 304 -4.98 -12.77 12.34
CA ARG A 304 -3.71 -13.48 12.56
C ARG A 304 -2.98 -13.68 11.24
N PHE A 305 -1.76 -13.18 11.14
CA PHE A 305 -0.87 -13.41 10.01
C PHE A 305 -0.53 -14.90 9.84
N ASP A 306 -0.27 -15.31 8.60
CA ASP A 306 0.45 -16.57 8.37
C ASP A 306 1.87 -16.46 8.97
N PRO A 307 2.56 -17.58 9.27
CA PRO A 307 3.98 -17.53 9.67
C PRO A 307 4.82 -16.71 8.68
N VAL A 308 5.86 -16.01 9.16
CA VAL A 308 6.63 -15.10 8.31
C VAL A 308 7.33 -15.83 7.16
N ASP A 309 7.94 -16.99 7.44
CA ASP A 309 8.55 -17.90 6.46
C ASP A 309 7.54 -18.46 5.44
N VAL A 310 6.26 -18.51 5.82
CA VAL A 310 5.18 -18.82 4.90
C VAL A 310 4.91 -17.63 4.00
N VAL A 311 4.79 -16.39 4.52
CA VAL A 311 4.53 -15.18 3.71
C VAL A 311 5.71 -14.85 2.78
N ASP A 312 6.93 -14.84 3.33
CA ASP A 312 8.20 -14.58 2.70
C ASP A 312 9.21 -15.68 3.07
N PRO A 313 9.46 -16.69 2.20
CA PRO A 313 10.35 -17.81 2.50
C PRO A 313 11.81 -17.45 2.79
N GLY A 314 12.23 -16.21 2.52
CA GLY A 314 13.57 -15.71 2.82
C GLY A 314 13.67 -14.93 4.14
N GLU A 315 12.59 -14.87 4.92
CA GLU A 315 12.49 -14.10 6.15
C GLU A 315 12.27 -15.02 7.36
N ASP A 316 12.88 -14.67 8.49
CA ASP A 316 12.73 -15.36 9.78
C ASP A 316 12.33 -14.43 10.93
N ASP A 317 12.33 -13.11 10.71
CA ASP A 317 11.86 -12.11 11.66
C ASP A 317 10.35 -11.89 11.55
N THR A 318 9.61 -12.31 12.58
CA THR A 318 8.15 -12.16 12.63
C THR A 318 7.71 -10.70 12.62
N SER A 319 8.56 -9.77 13.06
CA SER A 319 8.25 -8.34 13.11
C SER A 319 8.13 -7.67 11.74
N GLU A 320 8.60 -8.34 10.69
CA GLU A 320 8.49 -7.85 9.31
C GLU A 320 7.09 -8.01 8.71
N LEU A 321 6.18 -8.72 9.41
CA LEU A 321 4.80 -8.89 8.99
C LEU A 321 3.99 -7.59 9.13
N LYS A 322 3.40 -7.18 8.01
CA LYS A 322 2.62 -5.94 7.86
C LYS A 322 1.33 -6.20 7.07
N ILE A 323 0.27 -5.46 7.38
CA ILE A 323 -0.88 -5.25 6.49
C ILE A 323 -0.76 -3.87 5.88
N SER A 324 -0.77 -3.76 4.55
CA SER A 324 -0.90 -2.44 3.88
C SER A 324 -2.23 -2.15 3.23
N SER A 325 -2.83 -3.10 2.53
CA SER A 325 -4.14 -2.88 1.92
C SER A 325 -5.24 -3.78 2.49
N VAL A 326 -6.44 -3.21 2.64
CA VAL A 326 -7.68 -3.97 2.82
C VAL A 326 -8.70 -3.55 1.76
N VAL A 327 -9.43 -4.51 1.19
CA VAL A 327 -10.36 -4.24 0.09
C VAL A 327 -11.70 -4.92 0.36
N ALA A 328 -12.78 -4.13 0.45
CA ALA A 328 -14.13 -4.67 0.50
C ALA A 328 -14.48 -5.37 -0.82
N VAL A 329 -14.80 -6.67 -0.74
CA VAL A 329 -15.23 -7.48 -1.89
C VAL A 329 -16.66 -8.00 -1.76
N GLY A 330 -17.30 -7.74 -0.62
CA GLY A 330 -18.71 -8.02 -0.33
C GLY A 330 -19.20 -7.17 0.85
N ARG A 331 -20.41 -7.47 1.35
CA ARG A 331 -21.03 -6.75 2.48
C ARG A 331 -20.25 -6.91 3.80
N ASP A 332 -19.63 -8.06 3.96
CA ASP A 332 -18.90 -8.51 5.15
C ASP A 332 -17.61 -9.26 4.75
N ARG A 333 -17.20 -9.22 3.48
CA ARG A 333 -16.02 -9.93 2.98
C ARG A 333 -14.96 -8.94 2.56
N LEU A 334 -13.74 -9.17 3.02
CA LEU A 334 -12.56 -8.40 2.66
C LEU A 334 -11.52 -9.26 1.94
N LEU A 335 -10.69 -8.62 1.14
CA LEU A 335 -9.30 -9.03 0.96
C LEU A 335 -8.45 -8.27 1.97
N VAL A 336 -7.49 -8.94 2.59
CA VAL A 336 -6.48 -8.37 3.46
C VAL A 336 -5.13 -8.73 2.89
N GLN A 337 -4.27 -7.74 2.69
CA GLN A 337 -2.91 -7.94 2.25
C GLN A 337 -2.02 -8.27 3.44
N GLU A 338 -1.31 -9.38 3.36
CA GLU A 338 -0.20 -9.69 4.25
C GLU A 338 1.09 -9.53 3.47
N ARG A 339 2.07 -8.84 4.02
CA ARG A 339 3.33 -8.62 3.33
C ARG A 339 4.52 -8.53 4.29
N THR A 340 5.69 -8.69 3.70
CA THR A 340 6.97 -8.10 4.13
C THR A 340 7.32 -6.98 3.13
N ASP A 341 8.55 -6.50 3.11
CA ASP A 341 8.99 -5.57 2.05
C ASP A 341 9.25 -6.29 0.71
N LYS A 342 9.44 -7.62 0.73
CA LYS A 342 9.80 -8.41 -0.47
C LYS A 342 8.67 -9.29 -1.00
N ALA A 343 7.72 -9.69 -0.16
CA ALA A 343 6.65 -10.59 -0.54
C ALA A 343 5.28 -10.08 -0.08
N ALA A 344 4.23 -10.39 -0.85
CA ALA A 344 2.86 -10.03 -0.51
C ALA A 344 1.87 -11.14 -0.88
N ARG A 345 0.79 -11.25 -0.10
CA ARG A 345 -0.31 -12.19 -0.29
C ARG A 345 -1.64 -11.51 -0.04
N LEU A 346 -2.70 -12.00 -0.68
CA LEU A 346 -4.06 -11.57 -0.40
C LEU A 346 -4.87 -12.71 0.19
N GLN A 347 -5.37 -12.48 1.40
CA GLN A 347 -6.23 -13.37 2.15
C GLN A 347 -7.68 -12.88 2.07
N SER A 348 -8.65 -13.77 1.85
CA SER A 348 -10.06 -13.42 2.02
C SER A 348 -10.50 -13.73 3.45
N VAL A 349 -11.16 -12.76 4.09
CA VAL A 349 -11.79 -12.90 5.41
C VAL A 349 -13.26 -12.52 5.36
N THR A 350 -14.03 -13.04 6.33
CA THR A 350 -15.43 -12.64 6.54
C THR A 350 -15.58 -12.05 7.94
N LEU A 351 -16.10 -10.83 8.02
CA LEU A 351 -16.36 -10.09 9.25
C LEU A 351 -17.67 -10.59 9.89
N ASP A 352 -17.58 -11.70 10.63
CA ASP A 352 -18.70 -12.23 11.39
C ASP A 352 -18.86 -11.48 12.72
N ARG A 353 -20.10 -11.20 13.11
CA ARG A 353 -20.43 -10.62 14.42
C ARG A 353 -19.92 -11.45 15.58
N ARG A 354 -19.81 -12.78 15.44
CA ARG A 354 -19.26 -13.67 16.48
C ARG A 354 -17.75 -13.51 16.66
N SER A 355 -17.06 -12.90 15.70
CA SER A 355 -15.63 -12.57 15.78
C SER A 355 -15.36 -11.18 16.35
N ASN A 356 -16.40 -10.45 16.77
CA ASN A 356 -16.21 -9.15 17.37
C ASN A 356 -15.64 -9.26 18.79
N ILE A 357 -14.47 -8.64 19.02
CA ILE A 357 -13.80 -8.57 20.33
C ILE A 357 -13.94 -7.20 21.01
N LEU A 358 -14.54 -6.21 20.35
CA LEU A 358 -14.70 -4.85 20.86
C LEU A 358 -15.45 -4.82 22.20
N GLY A 359 -14.94 -4.03 23.14
CA GLY A 359 -15.44 -3.90 24.51
C GLY A 359 -15.16 -5.12 25.38
N GLY A 360 -14.43 -6.11 24.86
CA GLY A 360 -13.99 -7.29 25.60
C GLY A 360 -12.70 -7.05 26.38
N LYS A 361 -12.23 -8.09 27.08
CA LYS A 361 -10.98 -8.03 27.84
C LYS A 361 -9.75 -7.66 26.98
N TRP A 362 -9.80 -7.90 25.67
CA TRP A 362 -8.68 -7.63 24.75
C TRP A 362 -8.47 -6.14 24.45
N ASP A 363 -9.37 -5.27 24.92
CA ASP A 363 -9.24 -3.81 24.86
C ASP A 363 -8.59 -3.24 26.14
N SER A 364 -8.28 -4.08 27.12
CA SER A 364 -7.56 -3.68 28.33
C SER A 364 -6.09 -4.04 28.25
N ASP A 365 -5.23 -3.04 28.47
CA ASP A 365 -3.77 -3.14 28.60
C ASP A 365 -3.34 -4.00 29.82
N THR A 366 -4.21 -4.12 30.81
CA THR A 366 -4.00 -4.94 32.01
C THR A 366 -4.27 -6.43 31.82
N THR A 367 -4.85 -6.85 30.69
CA THR A 367 -5.12 -8.28 30.43
C THR A 367 -3.80 -9.07 30.34
N LYS A 368 -3.77 -10.26 30.97
CA LYS A 368 -2.59 -11.15 31.04
C LYS A 368 -3.00 -12.62 30.81
N PRO A 369 -2.36 -13.33 29.84
CA PRO A 369 -1.55 -12.76 28.76
C PRO A 369 -2.35 -11.76 27.91
N SER A 370 -1.69 -10.74 27.33
CA SER A 370 -2.31 -9.87 26.33
C SER A 370 -2.68 -10.65 25.07
N LEU A 371 -3.40 -10.04 24.12
CA LEU A 371 -3.72 -10.70 22.85
C LEU A 371 -2.45 -11.02 22.05
N GLU A 372 -1.47 -10.13 22.12
CA GLU A 372 -0.21 -10.17 21.40
C GLU A 372 0.74 -11.23 21.97
N GLN A 373 0.60 -11.56 23.27
CA GLN A 373 1.34 -12.65 23.91
C GLN A 373 0.80 -14.07 23.59
N LEU A 374 -0.30 -14.19 22.85
CA LEU A 374 -0.89 -15.49 22.53
C LEU A 374 -0.26 -16.12 21.28
N ASP A 375 0.47 -17.22 21.48
CA ASP A 375 0.97 -18.06 20.40
C ASP A 375 -0.15 -18.65 19.54
N ASP A 376 -1.27 -19.05 20.14
CA ASP A 376 -2.49 -19.44 19.43
C ASP A 376 -3.71 -18.80 20.12
N PRO A 377 -4.15 -17.62 19.63
CA PRO A 377 -5.30 -16.94 20.21
C PRO A 377 -6.59 -17.76 20.05
N ALA A 378 -6.74 -18.55 18.98
CA ALA A 378 -7.92 -19.39 18.79
C ALA A 378 -8.00 -20.53 19.82
N ALA A 379 -6.86 -21.18 20.11
CA ALA A 379 -6.77 -22.18 21.18
C ALA A 379 -7.08 -21.59 22.58
N SER A 380 -6.83 -20.29 22.75
CA SER A 380 -7.14 -19.54 23.97
C SER A 380 -8.58 -18.97 24.01
N GLY A 381 -9.42 -19.34 23.04
CA GLY A 381 -10.82 -18.93 22.96
C GLY A 381 -11.06 -17.54 22.35
N VAL A 382 -10.05 -16.91 21.75
CA VAL A 382 -10.23 -15.68 20.97
C VAL A 382 -10.89 -16.02 19.63
N PRO A 383 -11.96 -15.30 19.21
CA PRO A 383 -12.63 -15.60 17.96
C PRO A 383 -11.88 -14.94 16.77
N VAL A 384 -10.72 -15.50 16.42
CA VAL A 384 -9.85 -15.05 15.32
C VAL A 384 -10.57 -15.16 13.96
N LEU A 385 -10.36 -14.18 13.08
CA LEU A 385 -10.89 -14.23 11.72
C LEU A 385 -10.34 -15.42 10.95
N ARG A 386 -11.23 -16.21 10.35
CA ARG A 386 -10.85 -17.27 9.42
C ARG A 386 -10.44 -16.67 8.09
N LYS A 387 -9.26 -17.08 7.61
CA LYS A 387 -8.68 -16.63 6.35
C LYS A 387 -8.70 -17.72 5.29
N ARG A 388 -8.70 -17.33 4.02
CA ARG A 388 -8.45 -18.19 2.87
C ARG A 388 -7.57 -17.47 1.87
N LEU A 389 -6.45 -18.09 1.50
CA LEU A 389 -5.55 -17.54 0.48
C LEU A 389 -6.28 -17.37 -0.85
N VAL A 390 -6.19 -16.17 -1.42
CA VAL A 390 -6.73 -15.83 -2.76
C VAL A 390 -5.61 -15.85 -3.79
N VAL A 391 -4.49 -15.21 -3.48
CA VAL A 391 -3.30 -15.19 -4.34
C VAL A 391 -2.05 -14.92 -3.49
N ASP A 392 -0.97 -15.60 -3.86
CA ASP A 392 0.38 -15.31 -3.42
C ASP A 392 1.07 -14.49 -4.51
N LEU A 393 1.27 -13.20 -4.29
CA LEU A 393 1.75 -12.27 -5.31
C LEU A 393 3.23 -12.48 -5.62
N GLY A 394 4.02 -12.97 -4.66
CA GLY A 394 5.42 -13.35 -4.88
C GLY A 394 5.59 -14.54 -5.84
N LYS A 395 4.51 -15.25 -6.17
CA LYS A 395 4.47 -16.33 -7.17
C LYS A 395 3.89 -15.90 -8.52
N VAL A 396 3.65 -14.61 -8.72
CA VAL A 396 3.10 -14.06 -9.96
C VAL A 396 4.18 -13.25 -10.67
N ASP A 397 4.74 -13.83 -11.73
CA ASP A 397 5.79 -13.18 -12.53
C ASP A 397 5.36 -11.77 -12.99
N GLY A 398 6.22 -10.79 -12.74
CA GLY A 398 6.04 -9.39 -13.12
C GLY A 398 5.31 -8.52 -12.10
N VAL A 399 4.90 -9.04 -10.93
CA VAL A 399 4.44 -8.19 -9.82
C VAL A 399 5.67 -7.50 -9.18
N PRO A 400 5.65 -6.17 -8.99
CA PRO A 400 6.76 -5.45 -8.34
C PRO A 400 6.80 -5.72 -6.82
N GLY A 401 7.91 -5.35 -6.19
CA GLY A 401 8.03 -5.32 -4.73
C GLY A 401 7.20 -4.19 -4.09
N LYS A 402 7.19 -4.15 -2.75
CA LYS A 402 6.54 -3.10 -1.94
C LYS A 402 5.13 -2.67 -2.41
N ILE A 403 4.28 -3.67 -2.69
CA ILE A 403 2.86 -3.41 -2.97
C ILE A 403 2.22 -2.89 -1.69
N GLU A 404 1.60 -1.72 -1.72
CA GLU A 404 0.94 -1.16 -0.53
C GLU A 404 -0.51 -0.75 -0.83
N GLY A 405 -0.83 -0.41 -2.09
CA GLY A 405 -2.20 -0.22 -2.54
C GLY A 405 -2.76 -1.37 -3.40
N VAL A 406 -4.01 -1.76 -3.13
CA VAL A 406 -4.73 -2.79 -3.88
C VAL A 406 -6.16 -2.34 -4.18
N ALA A 407 -6.55 -2.40 -5.46
CA ALA A 407 -7.91 -2.10 -5.89
C ALA A 407 -8.57 -3.31 -6.58
N LYS A 408 -9.85 -3.55 -6.27
CA LYS A 408 -10.70 -4.46 -7.05
C LYS A 408 -11.14 -3.76 -8.33
N VAL A 409 -10.70 -4.28 -9.48
CA VAL A 409 -11.11 -3.79 -10.82
C VAL A 409 -12.39 -4.50 -11.26
N ASP A 410 -12.44 -5.82 -11.09
CA ASP A 410 -13.61 -6.65 -11.35
C ASP A 410 -13.58 -7.91 -10.46
N GLU A 411 -14.45 -8.89 -10.70
CA GLU A 411 -14.52 -10.14 -9.89
C GLU A 411 -13.28 -11.04 -10.00
N ARG A 412 -12.37 -10.77 -10.94
CA ARG A 412 -11.19 -11.59 -11.25
C ARG A 412 -9.93 -10.79 -11.52
N THR A 413 -9.98 -9.46 -11.45
CA THR A 413 -8.85 -8.59 -11.76
C THR A 413 -8.62 -7.63 -10.61
N LEU A 414 -7.36 -7.56 -10.18
CA LEU A 414 -6.85 -6.61 -9.21
C LEU A 414 -5.95 -5.59 -9.94
N ALA A 415 -5.94 -4.36 -9.47
CA ALA A 415 -4.87 -3.41 -9.74
C ALA A 415 -4.05 -3.26 -8.46
N LEU A 416 -2.73 -3.29 -8.61
CA LEU A 416 -1.76 -3.14 -7.53
C LEU A 416 -0.97 -1.86 -7.81
N ILE A 417 -0.62 -1.11 -6.78
CA ILE A 417 0.35 -0.03 -6.86
C ILE A 417 1.46 -0.30 -5.84
N ASN A 418 2.71 -0.14 -6.25
CA ASN A 418 3.83 -0.13 -5.32
C ASN A 418 4.02 1.27 -4.77
N ASP A 419 4.42 1.34 -3.50
CA ASP A 419 5.07 2.53 -2.99
C ASP A 419 6.57 2.48 -3.36
N ASN A 420 7.10 3.61 -3.76
CA ASN A 420 8.50 3.77 -4.15
C ASN A 420 9.29 4.67 -3.19
N ASP A 421 8.68 5.09 -2.07
CA ASP A 421 9.34 5.91 -1.05
C ASP A 421 9.97 7.20 -1.62
N PHE A 422 9.41 7.77 -2.71
CA PHE A 422 10.00 8.94 -3.38
C PHE A 422 11.43 8.73 -3.90
N GLY A 423 11.79 7.48 -4.23
CA GLY A 423 13.15 7.14 -4.66
C GLY A 423 14.16 7.15 -3.50
N MET A 424 13.70 7.23 -2.25
CA MET A 424 14.57 7.28 -1.08
C MET A 424 15.27 5.95 -0.80
N THR A 425 16.44 6.06 -0.17
CA THR A 425 17.14 4.95 0.47
C THR A 425 17.57 5.36 1.88
N ASP A 426 17.87 4.39 2.72
CA ASP A 426 18.50 4.63 4.02
C ASP A 426 20.00 4.93 3.86
N GLY A 427 20.58 5.59 4.86
CA GLY A 427 22.02 5.87 4.92
C GLY A 427 22.41 7.27 4.44
N PRO A 428 23.63 7.74 4.81
CA PRO A 428 24.13 9.05 4.41
C PRO A 428 24.35 9.20 2.90
N GLU A 429 24.47 8.10 2.17
CA GLU A 429 24.65 8.03 0.71
C GLU A 429 23.38 8.32 -0.09
N ALA A 430 22.21 8.36 0.57
CA ALA A 430 20.94 8.76 -0.05
C ALA A 430 21.01 10.19 -0.60
N PHE A 431 21.99 11.00 -0.19
CA PHE A 431 22.21 12.34 -0.73
C PHE A 431 23.65 12.53 -1.22
N ASP A 432 23.79 13.18 -2.36
CA ASP A 432 25.10 13.56 -2.90
C ASP A 432 25.76 14.69 -2.09
N LYS A 433 26.98 15.06 -2.49
CA LYS A 433 27.75 16.16 -1.84
C LYS A 433 27.07 17.53 -1.89
N ASN A 434 26.06 17.71 -2.75
CA ASN A 434 25.28 18.95 -2.90
C ASN A 434 23.94 18.86 -2.15
N GLY A 435 23.66 17.74 -1.47
CA GLY A 435 22.39 17.50 -0.78
C GLY A 435 21.24 17.18 -1.71
N ARG A 436 21.52 16.66 -2.92
CA ARG A 436 20.53 16.17 -3.88
C ARG A 436 20.31 14.67 -3.68
N LEU A 437 19.06 14.21 -3.80
CA LEU A 437 18.73 12.78 -3.72
C LEU A 437 19.58 12.00 -4.75
N VAL A 438 20.16 10.90 -4.29
CA VAL A 438 20.64 9.82 -5.15
C VAL A 438 19.47 8.85 -5.29
N ASP A 439 18.74 8.96 -6.39
CA ASP A 439 17.50 8.22 -6.62
C ASP A 439 17.74 6.70 -6.66
N SER A 440 16.79 5.93 -6.15
CA SER A 440 16.85 4.46 -6.11
C SER A 440 16.53 3.79 -7.44
N ASP A 441 16.11 4.57 -8.45
CA ASP A 441 15.56 4.13 -9.74
C ASP A 441 14.29 3.26 -9.60
N VAL A 442 13.66 3.25 -8.42
CA VAL A 442 12.41 2.51 -8.18
C VAL A 442 11.22 3.36 -8.61
N GLU A 443 10.58 2.90 -9.69
CA GLU A 443 9.43 3.58 -10.27
C GLU A 443 8.10 3.24 -9.58
N THR A 444 7.18 4.21 -9.55
CA THR A 444 5.78 3.93 -9.19
C THR A 444 5.07 3.27 -10.37
N THR A 445 4.52 2.08 -10.15
CA THR A 445 3.81 1.32 -11.19
C THR A 445 2.42 0.87 -10.76
N VAL A 446 1.48 0.87 -11.69
CA VAL A 446 0.17 0.23 -11.53
C VAL A 446 0.15 -1.07 -12.34
N THR A 447 0.06 -2.20 -11.63
CA THR A 447 0.12 -3.55 -12.20
C THR A 447 -1.23 -4.28 -12.08
N TYR A 448 -1.76 -4.77 -13.20
CA TYR A 448 -3.03 -5.49 -13.26
C TYR A 448 -2.81 -7.00 -13.21
N VAL A 449 -3.29 -7.64 -12.15
CA VAL A 449 -3.22 -9.09 -11.95
C VAL A 449 -4.57 -9.74 -12.20
N LYS A 450 -4.61 -10.72 -13.11
CA LYS A 450 -5.82 -11.50 -13.40
C LYS A 450 -5.76 -12.87 -12.73
N LEU A 451 -6.81 -13.19 -11.98
CA LEU A 451 -6.89 -14.39 -11.15
C LEU A 451 -7.57 -15.60 -11.83
N PRO A 452 -7.21 -16.84 -11.43
CA PRO A 452 -7.78 -18.10 -11.93
C PRO A 452 -9.27 -18.27 -11.71
N ARG A 453 -9.79 -17.66 -10.65
CA ARG A 453 -11.14 -17.83 -10.12
C ARG A 453 -11.65 -16.48 -9.63
N LYS A 454 -12.97 -16.37 -9.45
CA LYS A 454 -13.59 -15.22 -8.80
C LYS A 454 -13.26 -15.23 -7.31
N PHE A 455 -13.11 -14.05 -6.70
CA PHE A 455 -12.82 -13.90 -5.28
C PHE A 455 -13.98 -13.24 -4.52
#